data_AF-A0A243SI14-F1
#
_entry.id   AF-A0A243SI14-F1
#
_cell.length_a   1.000
_cell.length_b   1.000
_cell.length_c   1.000
_cell.angle_alpha   90.00
_cell.angle_beta   90.00
_cell.angle_gamma   90.00
#
_symmetry.space_group_name_H-M   'P 1'
#
loop_
_entity.id
_entity.type
_entity.pdbx_description
1 polymer ?
#
loop_
_entity_poly.entity_id
_entity_poly.type
_entity_poly.pdbx_seq_one_letter_code
_entity_poly.pdbx_strand_id
1 'polypeptide(L)' 'MIDSFNQREFYGFNYPVDRVNGYTIMQLQNSLVGASSWNEWRDNIKNRYNNPSEIYLDELFNNW' A
#
# COMPACT_ATOMS: atom_id res chain seq x y z
N MET A 1 -4.54 -2.88 -1.37
CA MET A 1 -4.03 -1.71 -2.18
C MET A 1 -4.86 -1.35 -3.41
N ILE A 2 -5.24 -2.33 -4.24
CA ILE A 2 -6.09 -2.10 -5.43
C ILE A 2 -7.56 -2.33 -5.04
N ASP A 3 -7.81 -3.45 -4.37
CA ASP A 3 -9.10 -3.78 -3.79
C ASP A 3 -9.34 -3.04 -2.46
N SER A 4 -10.55 -3.21 -1.91
CA SER A 4 -11.00 -2.61 -0.66
C SER A 4 -11.23 -3.64 0.46
N PHE A 5 -10.62 -4.83 0.37
CA PHE A 5 -10.86 -5.91 1.31
C PHE A 5 -9.73 -6.01 2.34
N ASN A 6 -10.04 -5.63 3.58
CA ASN A 6 -9.10 -5.76 4.70
C ASN A 6 -9.13 -7.19 5.25
N GLN A 7 -8.15 -8.02 4.88
CA GLN A 7 -8.09 -9.44 5.25
C GLN A 7 -8.09 -9.65 6.77
N ARG A 8 -7.49 -8.74 7.56
CA ARG A 8 -7.49 -8.84 9.02
C ARG A 8 -8.89 -8.78 9.63
N GLU A 9 -9.81 -8.01 9.04
CA GLU A 9 -11.18 -7.92 9.55
C GLU A 9 -11.95 -9.24 9.42
N PHE A 10 -11.61 -10.05 8.43
CA PHE A 10 -12.34 -11.29 8.12
C PHE A 10 -11.64 -12.57 8.61
N TYR A 11 -10.30 -12.58 8.60
CA TYR A 11 -9.52 -13.78 8.89
C TYR A 11 -8.69 -13.67 10.20
N GLY A 12 -8.71 -12.51 10.86
CA GLY A 12 -8.13 -12.30 12.19
C GLY A 12 -6.69 -11.79 12.21
N PHE A 13 -6.12 -11.70 13.42
CA PHE A 13 -4.89 -10.97 13.71
C PHE A 13 -3.62 -11.47 13.00
N ASN A 14 -3.64 -12.70 12.45
CA ASN A 14 -2.51 -13.24 11.69
C ASN A 14 -2.37 -12.66 10.28
N TYR A 15 -3.34 -11.86 9.84
CA TYR A 15 -3.34 -11.22 8.52
C TYR A 15 -2.87 -9.77 8.62
N PRO A 16 -2.27 -9.21 7.55
CA PRO A 16 -1.90 -7.81 7.50
C PRO A 16 -3.10 -6.87 7.69
N VAL A 17 -2.87 -5.69 8.25
CA VAL A 17 -3.86 -4.60 8.21
C VAL A 17 -3.84 -3.99 6.81
N ASP A 18 -4.79 -4.32 5.94
CA ASP A 18 -4.89 -3.76 4.58
C ASP A 18 -6.07 -2.80 4.46
N ARG A 19 -5.80 -1.53 4.73
CA ARG A 19 -6.77 -0.43 4.59
C ARG A 19 -6.50 0.44 3.37
N VAL A 20 -5.47 0.12 2.61
CA VAL A 20 -5.05 0.89 1.43
C VAL A 20 -5.83 0.41 0.23
N ASN A 21 -6.47 1.32 -0.50
CA ASN A 21 -7.29 0.99 -1.66
C ASN A 21 -7.27 2.11 -2.72
N GLY A 22 -7.81 1.84 -3.91
CA GLY A 22 -8.01 2.87 -4.93
C GLY A 22 -6.77 3.24 -5.75
N TYR A 23 -5.66 2.53 -5.59
CA TYR A 23 -4.54 2.63 -6.53
C TYR A 23 -4.80 1.75 -7.76
N THR A 24 -4.41 2.27 -8.93
CA THR A 24 -4.37 1.46 -10.17
C THR A 24 -3.08 0.65 -10.25
N ILE A 25 -3.12 -0.47 -10.98
CA ILE A 25 -1.92 -1.28 -11.26
C ILE A 25 -0.82 -0.40 -11.88
N MET A 26 -1.16 0.50 -12.81
CA MET A 26 -0.20 1.36 -13.48
C MET A 26 0.49 2.34 -12.52
N GLN A 27 -0.24 2.92 -11.54
CA GLN A 27 0.37 3.76 -10.51
C GLN A 27 1.37 2.98 -9.67
N LEU A 28 1.01 1.76 -9.25
CA LEU A 28 1.87 0.89 -8.45
C LEU A 28 3.11 0.42 -9.21
N GLN A 29 2.96 0.10 -10.51
CA GLN A 29 4.09 -0.27 -11.38
C GLN A 29 5.02 0.92 -11.60
N ASN A 30 4.48 2.10 -11.89
CA ASN A 30 5.29 3.28 -12.14
C ASN A 30 6.05 3.72 -10.89
N SER A 31 5.45 3.64 -9.69
CA SER A 31 6.15 3.96 -8.43
C SER A 31 7.25 2.96 -8.09
N LEU A 32 7.19 1.73 -8.62
CA LEU A 32 8.22 0.71 -8.42
C LEU A 32 9.51 1.03 -9.18
N VAL A 33 9.42 1.78 -10.29
CA VAL A 33 10.60 2.15 -11.08
C VAL A 33 11.57 2.99 -10.25
N GLY A 34 12.77 2.45 -10.06
CA GLY A 34 13.87 3.07 -9.32
C GLY A 34 13.87 2.79 -7.81
N ALA A 35 12.87 2.07 -7.27
CA ALA A 35 12.89 1.64 -5.88
C ALA A 35 13.83 0.44 -5.70
N SER A 36 14.70 0.50 -4.70
CA SER A 36 15.60 -0.58 -4.29
C SER A 36 15.20 -1.24 -2.97
N SER A 37 14.19 -0.68 -2.29
CA SER A 37 13.60 -1.24 -1.07
C SER A 37 12.09 -1.03 -1.01
N TRP A 38 11.41 -1.78 -0.14
CA TRP A 38 9.96 -1.61 0.12
C TRP A 38 9.62 -0.22 0.64
N ASN A 39 10.46 0.34 1.51
CA ASN A 39 10.28 1.70 2.02
C ASN A 39 10.40 2.75 0.91
N GLU A 40 11.38 2.59 0.01
CA GLU A 40 11.49 3.48 -1.15
C GLU A 40 10.30 3.35 -2.10
N TRP A 41 9.77 2.13 -2.31
CA TRP A 41 8.55 1.95 -3.11
C TRP A 41 7.34 2.65 -2.47
N ARG A 42 7.15 2.48 -1.16
CA ARG A 42 6.12 3.17 -0.37
C ARG A 42 6.24 4.69 -0.52
N ASP A 43 7.44 5.22 -0.35
CA ASP A 43 7.69 6.66 -0.43
C ASP A 43 7.47 7.18 -1.86
N ASN A 44 7.85 6.40 -2.88
CA ASN A 44 7.52 6.71 -4.28
C ASN A 44 6.01 6.76 -4.54
N ILE A 45 5.21 5.86 -3.94
CA ILE A 45 3.75 5.90 -4.07
C ILE A 45 3.21 7.21 -3.49
N LYS A 46 3.61 7.55 -2.26
CA LYS A 46 3.21 8.78 -1.55
C LYS A 46 3.60 10.05 -2.29
N ASN A 47 4.81 10.09 -2.85
CA ASN A 47 5.35 11.28 -3.50
C ASN A 47 4.78 11.53 -4.89
N ARG A 48 4.26 10.51 -5.58
CA ARG A 48 3.83 10.60 -6.99
C ARG A 48 2.33 10.69 -7.16
N TYR A 49 1.54 10.25 -6.17
CA TYR A 49 0.09 10.15 -6.29
C TYR A 49 -0.59 10.60 -5.01
N ASN A 50 -1.70 11.32 -5.17
CA ASN A 50 -2.60 11.62 -4.07
C ASN A 50 -3.68 10.54 -4.04
N ASN A 51 -3.84 9.85 -2.92
CA ASN A 51 -4.89 8.87 -2.70
C ASN A 51 -5.47 9.04 -1.28
N PRO A 52 -6.81 9.07 -1.10
CA PRO A 52 -7.42 9.23 0.22
C PRO A 52 -6.98 8.21 1.28
N SER A 53 -6.54 7.03 0.87
CA SER A 53 -6.07 5.96 1.75
C SER A 53 -4.54 5.93 1.95
N GLU A 54 -3.79 6.88 1.39
CA GLU A 54 -2.31 6.91 1.47
C GLU A 54 -1.78 7.04 2.90
N ILE A 55 -2.58 7.60 3.80
CA ILE A 55 -2.27 7.68 5.23
C ILE A 55 -2.07 6.31 5.89
N TYR A 56 -2.60 5.24 5.28
CA TYR A 56 -2.46 3.86 5.77
C TYR A 56 -1.28 3.10 5.14
N LEU A 57 -0.53 3.73 4.23
CA LEU A 57 0.62 3.07 3.57
C LEU A 57 1.70 2.68 4.57
N ASP A 58 1.98 3.50 5.60
CA ASP A 58 2.97 3.14 6.61
C ASP A 58 2.55 1.91 7.41
N GLU A 59 1.27 1.83 7.79
CA GLU A 59 0.73 0.67 8.49
C GLU A 59 0.81 -0.59 7.62
N LEU A 60 0.42 -0.48 6.35
CA LEU A 60 0.45 -1.62 5.44
C LEU A 60 1.87 -2.19 5.31
N PHE A 61 2.87 -1.31 5.13
CA PHE A 61 4.26 -1.73 4.94
C PHE A 61 4.94 -2.19 6.24
N ASN A 62 4.43 -1.81 7.41
CA ASN A 62 4.94 -2.26 8.71
C ASN A 62 4.45 -3.68 9.11
N ASN A 63 3.73 -4.39 8.23
CA ASN A 63 3.33 -5.78 8.50
C ASN A 63 4.48 -6.80 8.26
N TRP A 64 5.65 -6.37 7.77
CA TRP A 64 6.83 -7.20 7.45
C TRP A 64 8.13 -6.53 7.88
#